data_AF-A0A2T1A6J5-F1
#
_entry.id   AF-A0A2T1A6J5-F1
#
_cell.length_a   1.000
_cell.length_b   1.000
_cell.length_c   1.000
_cell.angle_alpha   90.00
_cell.angle_beta   90.00
_cell.angle_gamma   90.00
#
_symmetry.space_group_name_H-M   'P 1'
#
loop_
_entity.id
_entity.type
_entity.pdbx_description
1 polymer ?
#
loop_
_entity_poly.entity_id
_entity_poly.type
_entity_poly.pdbx_seq_one_letter_code
_entity_poly.pdbx_strand_id
1 'polypeptide(L)' 'MSLGTTPGSDQVQAMIDRAQKAAHDAGKIFGLAYGAAPDAVRAGFERGIDFAVSGNDSGLLAAAAVNLVTEVRG' A
#
# COMPACT_ATOMS: atom_id res chain seq x y z
N MET A 1 -6.25 11.25 9.10
CA MET A 1 -5.52 11.57 7.86
C MET A 1 -4.99 12.98 7.96
N SER A 2 -3.67 13.21 7.90
CA SER A 2 -3.08 14.55 8.11
C SER A 2 -3.47 15.57 7.04
N LEU A 3 -3.86 15.11 5.85
CA LEU A 3 -4.22 15.95 4.71
C LEU A 3 -5.73 16.23 4.60
N GLY A 4 -6.55 15.73 5.52
CA GLY A 4 -8.01 15.93 5.47
C GLY A 4 -8.73 15.30 4.27
N THR A 5 -8.06 14.43 3.51
CA THR A 5 -8.58 13.77 2.30
C THR A 5 -8.46 12.24 2.40
N THR A 6 -8.89 11.50 1.37
CA THR A 6 -8.77 10.04 1.27
C THR A 6 -7.40 9.63 0.69
N PRO A 7 -6.86 8.43 1.03
CA PRO A 7 -5.54 8.00 0.56
C PRO A 7 -5.40 7.90 -0.97
N GLY A 8 -6.52 7.66 -1.67
CA GLY A 8 -6.55 7.54 -3.13
C GLY A 8 -6.68 8.87 -3.88
N SER A 9 -6.73 10.00 -3.18
CA SER A 9 -6.87 11.31 -3.85
C SER A 9 -5.59 11.72 -4.61
N ASP A 10 -5.77 12.47 -5.69
CA ASP A 10 -4.65 12.98 -6.52
C ASP A 10 -3.64 13.79 -5.70
N GLN A 11 -4.13 14.54 -4.70
CA GLN A 11 -3.27 15.29 -3.79
C GLN A 11 -2.32 14.39 -2.99
N VAL A 12 -2.80 13.24 -2.51
CA VAL A 12 -1.96 12.26 -1.80
C VAL A 12 -0.96 11.64 -2.76
N GLN A 13 -1.37 11.31 -3.99
CA GLN A 13 -0.48 10.75 -5.00
C GLN A 13 0.66 11.71 -5.38
N ALA A 14 0.34 13.00 -5.59
CA ALA A 14 1.36 14.02 -5.86
C ALA A 14 2.37 14.19 -4.70
N MET A 15 1.91 14.03 -3.45
CA MET A 15 2.82 14.06 -2.29
C MET A 15 3.70 12.81 -2.21
N ILE A 16 3.16 11.63 -2.54
CA ILE A 16 3.92 10.39 -2.65
C ILE A 16 5.03 10.55 -3.69
N ASP A 17 4.71 11.04 -4.89
CA ASP A 17 5.69 11.23 -5.97
C ASP A 17 6.81 12.20 -5.54
N ARG A 18 6.44 13.28 -4.84
CA ARG A 18 7.41 14.26 -4.33
C ARG A 18 8.31 13.68 -3.26
N ALA A 19 7.76 12.87 -2.35
CA ALA A 19 8.53 12.19 -1.30
C ALA A 19 9.47 11.13 -1.86
N GLN A 20 9.00 10.35 -2.84
CA GLN A 20 9.81 9.36 -3.56
C GLN A 20 11.00 10.02 -4.24
N LYS A 21 10.76 11.09 -5.02
CA LYS A 21 11.84 11.83 -5.68
C LYS A 21 12.87 12.34 -4.66
N ALA A 22 12.41 12.93 -3.55
CA ALA A 22 13.32 13.44 -2.53
C ALA A 22 14.16 12.34 -1.86
N ALA A 23 13.57 11.16 -1.62
CA ALA A 23 14.29 10.01 -1.08
C ALA A 23 15.36 9.52 -2.06
N HIS A 24 15.02 9.37 -3.34
CA HIS A 24 15.94 8.95 -4.39
C HIS A 24 17.07 9.96 -4.65
N ASP A 25 16.75 11.26 -4.69
CA ASP A 25 17.75 12.34 -4.80
C ASP A 25 18.75 12.31 -3.62
N ALA A 26 18.32 11.84 -2.45
CA ALA A 26 19.14 11.68 -1.25
C ALA A 26 19.84 10.30 -1.14
N GLY A 27 19.70 9.43 -2.15
CA GLY A 27 20.24 8.07 -2.14
C GLY A 27 19.63 7.18 -1.07
N LYS A 28 18.35 7.40 -0.72
CA LYS A 28 17.60 6.61 0.27
C LYS A 28 16.55 5.74 -0.40
N ILE A 29 16.34 4.56 0.16
CA ILE A 29 15.24 3.68 -0.22
C ILE A 29 13.91 4.31 0.17
N PHE A 30 12.91 4.13 -0.69
CA PHE A 30 11.54 4.58 -0.51
C PHE A 30 10.58 3.39 -0.56
N GLY A 31 9.56 3.39 0.30
CA GLY A 31 8.57 2.32 0.28
C GLY A 31 7.24 2.73 0.86
N LEU A 32 6.22 1.93 0.54
CA LEU A 32 4.83 2.21 0.85
C LEU A 32 4.10 0.97 1.37
N ALA A 33 3.07 1.19 2.19
CA ALA A 33 2.17 0.14 2.63
C ALA A 33 0.92 0.11 1.74
N TYR A 34 0.59 -1.06 1.20
CA TYR A 34 -0.48 -1.24 0.20
C TYR A 34 -1.71 -1.99 0.72
N GLY A 35 -1.64 -2.61 1.90
CA GLY A 35 -2.78 -3.28 2.55
C GLY A 35 -3.40 -4.40 1.72
N ALA A 36 -2.85 -5.61 1.79
CA ALA A 36 -3.33 -6.84 1.15
C ALA A 36 -3.82 -6.69 -0.30
N ALA A 37 -3.18 -5.81 -1.09
CA ALA A 37 -3.55 -5.49 -2.47
C ALA A 37 -2.37 -5.80 -3.44
N PRO A 38 -2.22 -7.07 -3.89
CA PRO A 38 -1.08 -7.49 -4.71
C PRO A 38 -0.88 -6.67 -5.99
N ASP A 39 -1.97 -6.33 -6.68
CA ASP A 39 -1.89 -5.53 -7.91
C ASP A 39 -1.39 -4.11 -7.66
N ALA A 40 -1.79 -3.51 -6.53
CA ALA A 40 -1.32 -2.19 -6.13
C ALA A 40 0.16 -2.20 -5.75
N VAL A 41 0.64 -3.28 -5.10
CA VAL A 41 2.06 -3.49 -4.83
C VAL A 41 2.86 -3.57 -6.13
N ARG A 42 2.40 -4.36 -7.10
CA ARG A 42 3.06 -4.47 -8.43
C ARG A 42 3.13 -3.12 -9.13
N ALA A 43 2.01 -2.40 -9.21
CA ALA A 43 1.97 -1.07 -9.80
C ALA A 43 2.90 -0.07 -9.08
N GLY A 44 3.07 -0.23 -7.76
CA GLY A 44 4.03 0.53 -6.97
C GLY A 44 5.47 0.32 -7.39
N PHE A 45 5.89 -0.94 -7.59
CA PHE A 45 7.23 -1.25 -8.07
C PHE A 45 7.47 -0.73 -9.49
N GLU A 46 6.46 -0.82 -10.37
CA GLU A 46 6.52 -0.21 -11.71
C GLU A 46 6.67 1.32 -11.66
N ARG A 47 6.15 1.95 -10.60
CA ARG A 47 6.32 3.39 -10.30
C ARG A 47 7.61 3.71 -9.54
N GLY A 48 8.41 2.71 -9.17
CA GLY A 48 9.75 2.90 -8.61
C GLY A 48 9.86 2.96 -7.08
N ILE A 49 8.94 2.36 -6.33
CA ILE A 49 9.21 2.07 -4.91
C ILE A 49 10.32 1.00 -4.80
N ASP A 50 11.09 1.04 -3.71
CA ASP A 50 12.18 0.10 -3.44
C ASP A 50 11.73 -1.05 -2.52
N PHE A 51 10.72 -0.81 -1.68
CA PHE A 51 10.10 -1.84 -0.84
C PHE A 51 8.60 -1.60 -0.65
N ALA A 52 7.88 -2.67 -0.35
CA ALA A 52 6.45 -2.63 -0.10
C ALA A 52 6.08 -3.42 1.15
N VAL A 53 5.16 -2.88 1.95
CA VAL A 53 4.46 -3.65 2.98
C VAL A 53 3.13 -4.12 2.37
N SER A 54 3.08 -5.41 2.04
CA SER A 54 1.94 -6.01 1.33
C SER A 54 0.73 -6.29 2.23
N GLY A 55 0.84 -6.14 3.55
CA GLY A 55 -0.25 -6.38 4.49
C GLY A 55 0.22 -6.35 5.95
N ASN A 56 -0.70 -6.51 6.88
CA ASN A 56 -0.41 -6.75 8.29
C ASN A 56 -1.08 -8.05 8.77
N ASP A 57 -0.61 -8.56 9.89
CA ASP A 57 -1.07 -9.81 10.51
C ASP A 57 -2.59 -9.83 10.77
N SER A 58 -3.12 -8.77 11.35
CA SER A 58 -4.54 -8.63 11.69
C SER A 58 -5.45 -8.62 10.46
N GLY A 59 -5.06 -7.93 9.40
CA GLY A 59 -5.78 -7.90 8.12
C GLY A 59 -5.74 -9.25 7.41
N LEU A 60 -4.59 -9.93 7.41
CA LEU A 60 -4.45 -11.26 6.84
C LEU A 60 -5.29 -12.30 7.61
N LEU A 61 -5.28 -12.24 8.95
CA LEU A 61 -6.09 -13.11 9.79
C LEU A 61 -7.59 -12.88 9.57
N ALA A 62 -8.03 -11.62 9.54
CA ALA A 62 -9.42 -11.27 9.30
C ALA A 62 -9.88 -11.78 7.93
N ALA A 63 -9.09 -11.57 6.87
CA ALA A 63 -9.40 -12.07 5.53
C ALA A 63 -9.51 -13.61 5.50
N ALA A 64 -8.56 -14.31 6.12
CA ALA A 64 -8.59 -15.77 6.19
C ALA A 64 -9.82 -16.30 6.95
N ALA A 65 -10.17 -15.68 8.08
CA ALA A 65 -11.34 -16.06 8.87
C ALA A 65 -12.65 -15.82 8.10
N VAL A 66 -12.77 -14.68 7.41
CA VAL A 66 -13.95 -14.38 6.57
C VAL A 66 -14.07 -15.40 5.45
N ASN A 67 -12.99 -15.69 4.73
CA ASN A 67 -13.00 -16.67 3.64
C ASN A 67 -13.43 -18.06 4.12
N LEU A 68 -12.92 -18.51 5.27
CA LEU A 68 -13.31 -19.79 5.86
C LEU A 68 -14.80 -19.86 6.19
N VAL A 69 -15.35 -18.79 6.79
CA VAL A 69 -16.78 -18.74 7.12
C VAL A 69 -17.65 -18.72 5.86
N THR A 70 -17.25 -17.99 4.82
CA THR A 70 -17.94 -17.98 3.52
C THR A 70 -17.92 -19.37 2.88
N GLU A 71 -16.78 -20.05 2.85
CA GLU A 71 -16.67 -21.39 2.28
C GLU A 71 -17.57 -22.41 3.00
N VAL A 72 -17.67 -22.32 4.32
CA VAL A 72 -18.52 -23.22 5.13
C VAL A 72 -20.02 -22.89 5.02
N ARG A 73 -20.38 -21.63 4.79
CA ARG A 73 -21.79 -21.20 4.72
C ARG A 73 -22.42 -21.28 3.33
N GLY A 74 -21.60 -21.36 2.27
CA GLY A 74 -22.06 -21.23 0.87
C GLY A 74 -22.46 -19.79 0.53
#